data_AF-A0A920AGZ5-F1
#
_entry.id   AF-A0A920AGZ5-F1
#
_cell.length_a   1.000
_cell.length_b   1.000
_cell.length_c   1.000
_cell.angle_alpha   90.00
_cell.angle_beta   90.00
_cell.angle_gamma   90.00
#
_symmetry.space_group_name_H-M   'P 1'
#
loop_
_entity.id
_entity.type
_entity.pdbx_description
1 polymer ?
#
loop_
_entity_poly.entity_id
_entity_poly.type
_entity_poly.pdbx_seq_one_letter_code
_entity_poly.pdbx_strand_id
1 'polypeptide(L)'
;MFKTALNQDEPEFFGDNQMNRFINEIMGSNAAFKFIICGNSILTEGEDDEPFQDYSKEYEEFMRRLHLSRINGIVFITGDTDKTELIKEDRKYATLSTS
;
A
#
# COMPACT_ATOMS: atom_id res chain seq x y z
N MET A 1 -8.39 8.03 8.90
CA MET A 1 -8.00 8.31 7.50
C MET A 1 -9.22 8.88 6.81
N PHE A 2 -9.09 9.96 6.05
CA PHE A 2 -10.22 10.57 5.36
C PHE A 2 -10.18 10.11 3.91
N LYS A 3 -10.69 8.90 3.67
CA LYS A 3 -10.86 8.38 2.32
C LYS A 3 -12.07 9.04 1.68
N THR A 4 -12.03 9.19 0.37
CA THR A 4 -13.18 9.65 -0.41
C THR A 4 -14.01 8.46 -0.91
N ALA A 5 -15.23 8.73 -1.35
CA ALA A 5 -16.14 7.70 -1.85
C ALA A 5 -15.67 7.20 -3.23
N LEU A 6 -15.70 5.88 -3.44
CA LEU A 6 -15.27 5.25 -4.69
C LEU A 6 -16.05 5.69 -5.94
N ASN A 7 -17.24 6.25 -5.78
CA ASN A 7 -18.06 6.74 -6.89
C ASN A 7 -17.66 8.15 -7.40
N GLN A 8 -16.57 8.71 -6.90
CA GLN A 8 -16.00 9.97 -7.40
C GLN A 8 -15.06 9.72 -8.58
N ASP A 9 -14.83 10.74 -9.43
CA ASP A 9 -13.98 10.61 -10.63
C ASP A 9 -12.53 10.19 -10.31
N GLU A 10 -12.01 10.63 -9.17
CA GLU A 10 -10.68 10.29 -8.66
C GLU A 10 -10.76 10.04 -7.15
N PRO A 11 -11.12 8.81 -6.73
CA PRO A 11 -11.22 8.50 -5.32
C PRO A 11 -9.81 8.40 -4.71
N GLU A 12 -9.68 8.86 -3.47
CA GLU A 12 -8.43 8.87 -2.72
C GLU A 12 -8.62 8.14 -1.39
N PHE A 13 -7.72 7.21 -1.09
CA PHE A 13 -7.62 6.51 0.19
C PHE A 13 -6.80 7.33 1.19
N PHE A 14 -5.60 7.78 0.79
CA PHE A 14 -4.75 8.66 1.61
C PHE A 14 -4.84 10.12 1.19
N GLY A 15 -4.88 10.34 -0.12
CA GLY A 15 -4.68 11.64 -0.76
C GLY A 15 -3.20 12.04 -0.77
N ASP A 16 -2.84 12.94 -1.70
CA ASP A 16 -1.46 13.31 -2.00
C ASP A 16 -0.63 13.71 -0.77
N ASN A 17 -1.20 14.51 0.12
CA ASN A 17 -0.48 15.03 1.29
C ASN A 17 -0.11 13.92 2.28
N GLN A 18 -1.04 13.00 2.55
CA GLN A 18 -0.76 11.89 3.47
C GLN A 18 0.17 10.88 2.82
N MET A 19 -0.04 10.56 1.53
CA MET A 19 0.85 9.68 0.76
C MET A 19 2.29 10.19 0.74
N ASN A 20 2.47 11.49 0.46
CA ASN A 20 3.79 12.12 0.43
C ASN A 20 4.48 12.09 1.79
N ARG A 21 3.75 12.45 2.85
CA ARG A 21 4.29 12.41 4.21
C ARG A 21 4.67 10.98 4.59
N PHE A 22 3.81 10.01 4.32
CA PHE A 22 4.00 8.62 4.65
C PHE A 22 5.25 8.03 3.97
N ILE A 23 5.38 8.23 2.66
CA ILE A 23 6.56 7.76 1.91
C ILE A 23 7.84 8.40 2.44
N ASN A 24 7.85 9.70 2.75
CA ASN A 24 9.02 10.37 3.30
C ASN A 24 9.43 9.82 4.67
N GLU A 25 8.46 9.55 5.55
CA GLU A 25 8.70 8.96 6.87
C GLU A 25 9.27 7.54 6.76
N ILE A 26 8.73 6.71 5.85
CA ILE A 26 9.23 5.35 5.60
C ILE A 26 10.65 5.37 5.01
N MET A 27 10.92 6.29 4.08
CA MET A 27 12.25 6.47 3.46
C MET A 27 13.32 6.88 4.48
N GLY A 28 12.96 7.65 5.50
CA GLY A 28 13.87 8.08 6.56
C GLY A 28 14.31 6.95 7.51
N SER A 29 13.68 5.77 7.43
CA SER A 29 13.95 4.66 8.35
C SER A 29 14.93 3.62 7.77
N ASN A 30 16.01 3.37 8.51
CA ASN A 30 17.01 2.33 8.20
C ASN A 30 16.66 0.95 8.77
N ALA A 31 15.46 0.77 9.36
CA ALA A 31 15.05 -0.52 9.90
C ALA A 31 14.96 -1.59 8.80
N ALA A 32 15.41 -2.81 9.13
CA ALA A 32 15.39 -3.96 8.21
C ALA A 32 13.96 -4.35 7.80
N PHE A 33 13.01 -4.22 8.73
CA PHE A 33 11.59 -4.43 8.49
C PHE A 33 10.80 -3.17 8.82
N LYS A 34 9.77 -2.91 8.01
CA LYS A 34 8.86 -1.78 8.15
C LYS A 34 7.44 -2.30 8.17
N PHE A 35 6.81 -2.21 9.34
CA PHE A 35 5.44 -2.65 9.54
C PHE A 35 4.50 -1.50 9.21
N ILE A 36 3.59 -1.74 8.28
CA ILE A 36 2.54 -0.80 7.89
C ILE A 36 1.21 -1.39 8.35
N ILE A 37 0.54 -0.70 9.27
CA ILE A 37 -0.71 -1.16 9.87
C ILE A 37 -1.85 -0.34 9.26
N CYS A 38 -2.84 -1.01 8.69
CA CYS A 38 -4.03 -0.39 8.12
C CYS A 38 -5.28 -1.15 8.55
N GLY A 39 -6.41 -0.46 8.68
CA GLY A 39 -7.69 -1.13 8.92
C GLY A 39 -8.10 -1.94 7.69
N ASN A 40 -8.06 -1.30 6.52
CA ASN A 40 -8.50 -1.87 5.25
C ASN A 40 -7.47 -2.84 4.63
N SER A 41 -7.97 -3.71 3.74
CA SER A 41 -7.14 -4.58 2.93
C SER A 41 -6.24 -3.78 2.01
N ILE A 42 -4.99 -4.24 1.85
CA ILE A 42 -4.01 -3.61 0.95
C ILE A 42 -3.67 -4.55 -0.21
N LEU A 43 -3.35 -5.81 0.09
CA LEU A 43 -2.94 -6.79 -0.91
C LEU A 43 -4.07 -7.74 -1.32
N THR A 44 -5.24 -7.62 -0.70
CA THR A 44 -6.40 -8.50 -0.93
C THR A 44 -7.61 -7.69 -1.34
N GLU A 45 -8.61 -8.41 -1.86
CA GLU A 45 -9.90 -7.85 -2.28
C GLU A 45 -10.79 -7.39 -1.10
N GLY A 46 -10.40 -7.62 0.16
CA GLY A 46 -11.20 -7.26 1.33
C GLY A 46 -12.49 -8.05 1.49
N GLU A 47 -13.31 -7.66 2.49
CA GLU A 47 -14.69 -8.15 2.65
C GLU A 47 -15.72 -7.02 2.40
N ASP A 48 -15.33 -5.75 2.58
CA ASP A 48 -16.17 -4.57 2.37
C ASP A 48 -15.82 -3.84 1.06
N ASP A 49 -16.66 -2.87 0.66
CA ASP A 49 -16.54 -2.13 -0.61
C ASP A 49 -15.33 -1.19 -0.72
N GLU A 50 -14.34 -1.20 0.18
CA GLU A 50 -13.26 -0.21 0.17
C GLU A 50 -11.85 -0.77 0.49
N PRO A 51 -11.41 -1.91 -0.07
CA PRO A 51 -10.00 -2.30 -0.07
C PRO A 51 -9.18 -1.22 -0.79
N PHE A 52 -7.90 -1.08 -0.43
CA PHE A 52 -7.05 -0.06 -1.06
C PHE A 52 -6.86 -0.31 -2.57
N GLN A 53 -7.00 -1.55 -3.03
CA GLN A 53 -6.93 -1.89 -4.46
C GLN A 53 -8.02 -1.22 -5.30
N ASP A 54 -9.16 -0.87 -4.71
CA ASP A 54 -10.24 -0.17 -5.42
C ASP A 54 -9.92 1.30 -5.69
N TYR A 55 -9.00 1.87 -4.94
CA TYR A 55 -8.38 3.16 -5.20
C TYR A 55 -7.23 3.01 -6.20
N SER A 56 -7.49 2.31 -7.31
CA SER A 56 -6.52 1.75 -8.26
C SER A 56 -5.37 2.71 -8.64
N LYS A 57 -5.67 3.95 -9.03
CA LYS A 57 -4.67 4.97 -9.35
C LYS A 57 -3.70 5.24 -8.19
N GLU A 58 -4.23 5.44 -6.99
CA GLU A 58 -3.42 5.74 -5.81
C GLU A 58 -2.68 4.50 -5.30
N TYR A 59 -3.30 3.32 -5.39
CA TYR A 59 -2.66 2.04 -5.06
C TYR A 59 -1.44 1.76 -5.96
N GLU A 60 -1.60 1.94 -7.28
CA GLU A 60 -0.51 1.80 -8.23
C GLU A 60 0.62 2.78 -7.94
N GLU A 61 0.28 4.04 -7.65
CA GLU A 61 1.25 5.06 -7.29
C GLU A 61 1.98 4.71 -5.99
N PHE A 62 1.27 4.25 -4.97
CA PHE A 62 1.86 3.79 -3.71
C PHE A 62 2.88 2.67 -3.95
N MET A 63 2.47 1.61 -4.66
CA MET A 63 3.32 0.46 -4.94
C MET A 63 4.53 0.85 -5.81
N ARG A 64 4.33 1.75 -6.78
CA ARG A 64 5.40 2.31 -7.61
C ARG A 64 6.40 3.11 -6.77
N ARG A 65 5.94 3.97 -5.86
CA ARG A 65 6.82 4.77 -4.97
C ARG A 65 7.59 3.89 -4.01
N LEU A 66 6.95 2.89 -3.40
CA LEU A 66 7.62 1.91 -2.56
C LEU A 66 8.73 1.18 -3.32
N HIS A 67 8.47 0.83 -4.58
CA HIS A 67 9.46 0.20 -5.45
C HIS A 67 10.62 1.15 -5.80
N LEU A 68 10.34 2.33 -6.34
CA LEU A 68 11.36 3.28 -6.80
C LEU A 68 12.25 3.81 -5.66
N SER A 69 11.68 3.98 -4.47
CA SER A 69 12.41 4.35 -3.26
C SER A 69 13.19 3.18 -2.64
N ARG A 70 13.19 2.00 -3.27
CA ARG A 70 13.88 0.77 -2.82
C ARG A 70 13.56 0.40 -1.38
N ILE A 71 12.30 0.61 -0.98
CA ILE A 71 11.85 0.33 0.38
C ILE A 71 11.60 -1.17 0.50
N ASN A 72 12.57 -1.87 1.09
CA ASN A 72 12.54 -3.32 1.30
C ASN A 72 11.99 -3.68 2.68
N GLY A 73 11.62 -4.97 2.86
CA GLY A 73 11.21 -5.51 4.15
C GLY A 73 9.87 -4.97 4.65
N ILE A 74 8.95 -4.61 3.74
CA ILE A 74 7.62 -4.15 4.13
C ILE A 74 6.75 -5.35 4.51
N VAL A 75 6.12 -5.25 5.68
CA VAL A 75 5.08 -6.17 6.13
C VAL A 75 3.81 -5.35 6.37
N PHE A 76 2.74 -5.70 5.65
CA PHE A 76 1.42 -5.12 5.89
C PHE A 76 0.69 -5.94 6.95
N ILE A 77 0.02 -5.24 7.86
CA ILE A 77 -0.90 -5.83 8.83
C ILE A 77 -2.24 -5.14 8.60
N THR A 78 -3.23 -5.91 8.13
CA THR A 78 -4.58 -5.45 7.79
C THR A 78 -5.61 -6.18 8.65
N GLY A 79 -6.79 -5.59 8.84
CA GLY A 79 -7.83 -6.09 9.75
C GLY A 79 -9.23 -5.98 9.17
N ASP A 80 -9.34 -6.11 7.86
CA ASP A 80 -10.53 -5.82 7.06
C ASP A 80 -11.37 -7.05 6.74
N THR A 81 -10.80 -8.24 6.92
CA THR A 81 -11.45 -9.50 6.57
C THR A 81 -11.68 -10.37 7.80
N ASP A 82 -12.68 -11.24 7.73
CA ASP A 82 -12.92 -12.30 8.72
C ASP A 82 -11.97 -13.51 8.54
N LYS A 83 -10.99 -13.39 7.63
CA LYS A 83 -10.02 -14.45 7.31
C LYS A 83 -8.64 -14.10 7.85
N THR A 84 -7.89 -15.12 8.23
CA THR A 84 -6.46 -14.98 8.56
C THR A 84 -5.64 -15.55 7.41
N GLU A 85 -4.94 -14.67 6.69
CA GLU A 85 -4.16 -15.05 5.51
C GLU A 85 -2.74 -14.45 5.59
N LEU A 86 -1.78 -15.16 5.00
CA LEU A 86 -0.41 -14.67 4.81
C LEU A 86 -0.10 -14.69 3.32
N ILE A 87 0.08 -13.50 2.75
CA ILE A 87 0.25 -13.30 1.30
C ILE A 87 1.61 -12.66 1.04
N LYS A 88 2.23 -13.06 -0.06
CA LYS A 88 3.49 -12.49 -0.56
C LYS A 88 3.26 -11.98 -1.97
N GLU A 89 3.37 -10.66 -2.12
CA GLU A 89 3.36 -10.00 -3.43
C GLU A 89 4.78 -9.59 -3.80
N ASP A 90 5.27 -10.12 -4.93
CA ASP A 90 6.50 -9.65 -5.53
C ASP A 90 6.19 -8.41 -6.38
N ARG A 91 6.81 -7.27 -6.05
CA ARG A 91 6.60 -6.05 -6.85
C ARG A 91 7.17 -6.29 -8.24
N LYS A 92 6.44 -5.90 -9.31
CA LYS A 92 6.80 -6.11 -10.73
C LYS A 92 8.16 -5.54 -11.20
N TYR A 93 8.95 -4.98 -10.28
CA TYR A 93 10.30 -4.48 -10.52
C TYR A 93 11.28 -4.82 -9.38
N ALA A 94 10.88 -5.61 -8.38
CA ALA A 94 11.72 -5.98 -7.22
C ALA A 94 12.99 -6.74 -7.63
N THR A 95 12.98 -7.36 -8.80
CA THR A 95 14.13 -7.97 -9.46
C THR A 95 14.44 -7.18 -10.72
N LEU A 96 15.38 -6.23 -10.63
CA LEU A 96 16.22 -5.96 -11.79
C LEU A 96 16.92 -7.28 -12.10
N SER A 97 16.49 -7.91 -13.19
CA SER A 97 17.22 -8.98 -13.87
C SER A 97 18.67 -8.52 -14.01
N THR A 98 19.54 -9.08 -13.18
CA THR A 98 20.96 -9.19 -13.51
C THR A 98 21.03 -10.10 -14.73
N SER A 99 21.06 -9.47 -15.89
CA SER A 99 21.55 -10.05 -17.14
C SER A 99 22.99 -9.62 -17.34
#